data_AF-A0A924T211-F1
#
_entry.id   AF-A0A924T211-F1
#
_cell.length_a   1.000
_cell.length_b   1.000
_cell.length_c   1.000
_cell.angle_alpha   90.00
_cell.angle_beta   90.00
_cell.angle_gamma   90.00
#
_symmetry.space_group_name_H-M   'P 1'
#
loop_
_entity.id
_entity.type
_entity.pdbx_description
1 polymer ?
#
loop_
_entity_poly.entity_id
_entity_poly.type
_entity_poly.pdbx_seq_one_letter_code
_entity_poly.pdbx_strand_id
1 'polypeptide(L)'
;SDETLARGFDYVLQIGKTPIVVNDKRGFYTSRVFTTYIMEGMAMLAEGIHPRSIEVAGMKAGMPMPPLALQDEVSLSLSLYIAETTKKDLIAEGGLLPAIHPGFAVVQKIGGEHERIGKKAGKGFYDYSGKEKSLWPGLLQVYPPVADQPSQQELVDRLLYAQANEAARCYEEKVVRSVADTNIGSIFGWGFAPHQGGALQFINAMGAKQFALRARELAAKYGPRFEPAAIVVKQAQEGGRFEDSEDARA
;
A
#
# COMPACT_ATOMS: atom_id res chain seq x y z
N SER A 1 24.80 -4.40 15.62
CA SER A 1 26.11 -4.19 14.98
C SER A 1 26.08 -4.85 13.61
N ASP A 2 27.06 -4.54 12.76
CA ASP A 2 27.18 -5.14 11.42
C ASP A 2 27.32 -6.67 11.49
N GLU A 3 28.03 -7.18 12.50
CA GLU A 3 28.14 -8.63 12.74
C GLU A 3 26.77 -9.28 13.01
N THR A 4 25.92 -8.68 13.84
CA THR A 4 24.57 -9.21 14.10
C THR A 4 23.71 -9.19 12.84
N LEU A 5 23.79 -8.12 12.05
CA LEU A 5 23.07 -8.01 10.78
C LEU A 5 23.51 -9.10 9.81
N ALA A 6 24.82 -9.30 9.64
CA ALA A 6 25.38 -10.33 8.76
C ALA A 6 24.93 -11.73 9.17
N ARG A 7 24.98 -12.08 10.47
CA ARG A 7 24.51 -13.39 10.97
C ARG A 7 23.01 -13.60 10.73
N GLY A 8 22.20 -12.55 10.89
CA GLY A 8 20.78 -12.59 10.56
C GLY A 8 20.54 -12.82 9.06
N PHE A 9 21.29 -12.12 8.22
CA PHE A 9 21.23 -12.25 6.76
C PHE A 9 21.59 -13.67 6.31
N ASP A 10 22.70 -14.22 6.81
CA ASP A 10 23.15 -15.58 6.51
C ASP A 10 22.13 -16.64 6.93
N TYR A 11 21.50 -16.47 8.10
CA TYR A 11 20.46 -17.38 8.55
C TYR A 11 19.25 -17.38 7.61
N VAL A 12 18.81 -16.21 7.16
CA VAL A 12 17.67 -16.09 6.23
C VAL A 12 17.98 -16.77 4.90
N LEU A 13 19.22 -16.68 4.41
CA LEU A 13 19.67 -17.42 3.23
C LEU A 13 19.68 -18.94 3.47
N GLN A 14 20.17 -19.41 4.63
CA GLN A 14 20.22 -20.84 4.98
C GLN A 14 18.84 -21.50 4.99
N ILE A 15 17.79 -20.77 5.39
CA ILE A 15 16.41 -21.27 5.38
C ILE A 15 15.70 -21.08 4.02
N GLY A 16 16.45 -20.72 2.96
CA GLY A 16 15.93 -20.60 1.60
C GLY A 16 15.02 -19.41 1.37
N LYS A 17 15.24 -18.30 2.10
CA LYS A 17 14.49 -17.05 1.94
C LYS A 17 15.39 -15.97 1.34
N THR A 18 14.77 -14.96 0.75
CA THR A 18 15.47 -13.80 0.16
C THR A 18 15.44 -12.64 1.15
N PRO A 19 16.53 -12.38 1.90
CA PRO A 19 16.58 -11.23 2.81
C PRO A 19 16.66 -9.91 2.03
N ILE A 20 16.11 -8.85 2.62
CA ILE A 20 16.37 -7.45 2.28
C ILE A 20 16.75 -6.71 3.56
N VAL A 21 17.54 -5.64 3.45
CA VAL A 21 17.97 -4.87 4.63
C VAL A 21 17.28 -3.52 4.67
N VAL A 22 16.55 -3.28 5.75
CA VAL A 22 15.80 -2.03 5.98
C VAL A 22 16.23 -1.39 7.29
N ASN A 23 16.19 -0.07 7.34
CA ASN A 23 16.38 0.69 8.56
C ASN A 23 15.08 0.73 9.38
N ASP A 24 15.24 0.86 10.70
CA ASP A 24 14.10 0.95 11.61
C ASP A 24 13.35 2.28 11.45
N LYS A 25 12.06 2.16 11.14
CA LYS A 25 11.06 3.23 11.05
C LYS A 25 9.69 2.60 11.29
N ARG A 26 8.73 3.39 11.76
CA ARG A 26 7.35 2.92 11.99
C ARG A 26 6.78 2.27 10.73
N GLY A 27 6.44 0.98 10.83
CA GLY A 27 5.92 0.16 9.71
C GLY A 27 6.97 -0.44 8.77
N PHE A 28 8.27 -0.22 9.04
CA PHE A 28 9.39 -0.62 8.18
C PHE A 28 9.13 -0.26 6.71
N TYR A 29 9.61 -1.07 5.76
CA TYR A 29 9.35 -0.89 4.34
C TYR A 29 8.03 -1.57 3.91
N THR A 30 7.92 -2.89 4.11
CA THR A 30 6.85 -3.70 3.52
C THR A 30 5.48 -3.34 4.06
N SER A 31 5.29 -3.32 5.38
CA SER A 31 3.99 -3.02 6.00
C SER A 31 3.55 -1.58 5.68
N ARG A 32 4.48 -0.62 5.73
CA ARG A 32 4.23 0.79 5.39
C ARG A 32 3.66 0.94 3.97
N VAL A 33 4.33 0.37 2.97
CA VAL A 33 3.88 0.48 1.57
C VAL A 33 2.62 -0.35 1.33
N PHE A 34 2.56 -1.57 1.86
CA PHE A 34 1.40 -2.46 1.75
C PHE A 34 0.10 -1.80 2.23
N THR A 35 0.14 -1.07 3.36
CA THR A 35 -1.04 -0.40 3.91
C THR A 35 -1.63 0.63 2.94
N THR A 36 -0.84 1.23 2.05
CA THR A 36 -1.38 2.18 1.06
C THR A 36 -2.38 1.54 0.11
N TYR A 37 -2.19 0.26 -0.26
CA TYR A 37 -3.07 -0.46 -1.19
C TYR A 37 -4.46 -0.70 -0.58
N ILE A 38 -4.50 -1.27 0.62
CA ILE A 38 -5.76 -1.59 1.31
C ILE A 38 -6.48 -0.29 1.73
N MET A 39 -5.73 0.72 2.18
CA MET A 39 -6.30 2.02 2.55
C MET A 39 -6.86 2.76 1.35
N GLU A 40 -6.22 2.68 0.19
CA GLU A 40 -6.75 3.30 -1.03
C GLU A 40 -7.98 2.57 -1.56
N GLY A 41 -8.01 1.23 -1.53
CA GLY A 41 -9.22 0.47 -1.86
C GLY A 41 -10.40 0.80 -0.93
N MET A 42 -10.14 1.02 0.37
CA MET A 42 -11.16 1.51 1.29
C MET A 42 -11.57 2.97 1.03
N ALA A 43 -10.62 3.85 0.70
CA ALA A 43 -10.95 5.23 0.32
C ALA A 43 -11.86 5.26 -0.92
N MET A 44 -11.59 4.43 -1.94
CA MET A 44 -12.47 4.28 -3.10
C MET A 44 -13.89 3.88 -2.71
N LEU A 45 -14.04 2.97 -1.75
CA LEU A 45 -15.36 2.56 -1.26
C LEU A 45 -16.08 3.72 -0.57
N ALA A 46 -15.38 4.49 0.26
CA ALA A 46 -15.95 5.69 0.91
C ALA A 46 -16.39 6.76 -0.10
N GLU A 47 -15.72 6.85 -1.25
CA GLU A 47 -16.06 7.72 -2.36
C GLU A 47 -17.26 7.22 -3.20
N GLY A 48 -17.84 6.06 -2.85
CA GLY A 48 -18.97 5.47 -3.56
C GLY A 48 -18.58 4.72 -4.84
N ILE A 49 -17.34 4.26 -4.96
CA ILE A 49 -16.96 3.33 -6.03
C ILE A 49 -17.51 1.95 -5.69
N HIS A 50 -18.18 1.32 -6.65
CA HIS A 50 -18.80 0.02 -6.44
C HIS A 50 -17.76 -1.02 -5.99
N PRO A 51 -17.96 -1.77 -4.89
CA PRO A 51 -16.93 -2.63 -4.29
C PRO A 51 -16.37 -3.67 -5.26
N ARG A 52 -17.21 -4.27 -6.11
CA ARG A 52 -16.75 -5.18 -7.18
C ARG A 52 -15.80 -4.51 -8.19
N SER A 53 -16.01 -3.23 -8.50
CA SER A 53 -15.17 -2.46 -9.42
C SER A 53 -13.76 -2.27 -8.85
N ILE A 54 -13.67 -1.99 -7.54
CA ILE A 54 -12.42 -1.88 -6.77
C ILE A 54 -11.69 -3.21 -6.78
N GLU A 55 -12.40 -4.31 -6.51
CA GLU A 55 -11.80 -5.63 -6.44
C GLU A 55 -11.24 -6.10 -7.80
N VAL A 56 -11.99 -5.85 -8.88
CA VAL A 56 -11.53 -6.13 -10.26
C VAL A 56 -10.31 -5.27 -10.61
N ALA A 57 -10.27 -4.00 -10.20
CA ALA A 57 -9.11 -3.14 -10.42
C ALA A 57 -7.86 -3.68 -9.73
N GLY A 58 -7.97 -4.17 -8.48
CA GLY A 58 -6.87 -4.83 -7.79
C GLY A 58 -6.31 -6.03 -8.56
N MET A 59 -7.18 -6.89 -9.08
CA MET A 59 -6.76 -8.03 -9.90
C MET A 59 -6.14 -7.60 -11.24
N LYS A 60 -6.73 -6.61 -11.92
CA LYS A 60 -6.21 -6.08 -13.19
C LYS A 60 -4.86 -5.38 -13.03
N ALA A 61 -4.62 -4.78 -11.87
CA ALA A 61 -3.31 -4.24 -11.51
C ALA A 61 -2.23 -5.33 -11.34
N GLY A 62 -2.61 -6.62 -11.34
CA GLY A 62 -1.71 -7.75 -11.15
C GLY A 62 -1.36 -8.05 -9.70
N MET A 63 -2.14 -7.53 -8.75
CA MET A 63 -1.99 -7.86 -7.34
C MET A 63 -2.48 -9.30 -7.08
N PRO A 64 -1.87 -10.03 -6.12
CA PRO A 64 -2.26 -11.41 -5.81
C PRO A 64 -3.64 -11.50 -5.16
N MET A 65 -4.09 -10.41 -4.54
CA MET A 65 -5.40 -10.32 -3.90
C MET A 65 -5.98 -8.92 -4.09
N PRO A 66 -7.31 -8.80 -4.28
CA PRO A 66 -7.99 -7.52 -4.27
C PRO A 66 -7.88 -6.79 -2.92
N PRO A 67 -8.06 -5.46 -2.87
CA PRO A 67 -7.74 -4.68 -1.67
C PRO A 67 -8.70 -4.91 -0.49
N LEU A 68 -10.01 -5.05 -0.70
CA LEU A 68 -10.97 -5.27 0.40
C LEU A 68 -10.87 -6.71 0.91
N ALA A 69 -10.74 -7.68 0.00
CA ALA A 69 -10.48 -9.08 0.37
C ALA A 69 -9.18 -9.21 1.18
N LEU A 70 -8.13 -8.49 0.81
CA LEU A 70 -6.85 -8.50 1.50
C LEU A 70 -6.93 -7.86 2.88
N GLN A 71 -7.68 -6.76 3.03
CA GLN A 71 -7.96 -6.17 4.33
C GLN A 71 -8.69 -7.14 5.26
N ASP A 72 -9.58 -8.00 4.75
CA ASP A 72 -10.24 -9.03 5.55
C ASP A 72 -9.28 -10.14 6.02
N GLU A 73 -8.27 -10.50 5.22
CA GLU A 73 -7.20 -11.43 5.65
C GLU A 73 -6.32 -10.83 6.76
N VAL A 74 -5.99 -9.54 6.62
CA VAL A 74 -5.20 -8.78 7.62
C VAL A 74 -5.99 -8.54 8.91
N SER A 75 -7.32 -8.46 8.81
CA SER A 75 -8.28 -8.15 9.87
C SER A 75 -8.46 -6.65 10.12
N LEU A 76 -9.71 -6.16 10.05
CA LEU A 76 -10.07 -4.80 10.43
C LEU A 76 -9.88 -4.55 11.93
N SER A 77 -10.05 -5.58 12.77
CA SER A 77 -9.77 -5.46 14.21
C SER A 77 -8.31 -5.10 14.49
N LEU A 78 -7.37 -5.66 13.72
CA LEU A 78 -5.96 -5.32 13.82
C LEU A 78 -5.71 -3.88 13.37
N SER A 79 -6.35 -3.44 12.29
CA SER A 79 -6.27 -2.03 11.85
C SER A 79 -6.80 -1.05 12.90
N LEU A 80 -7.92 -1.36 13.56
CA LEU A 80 -8.46 -0.56 14.67
C LEU A 80 -7.47 -0.48 15.84
N TYR A 81 -6.90 -1.63 16.23
CA TYR A 81 -5.92 -1.70 17.31
C TYR A 81 -4.64 -0.89 16.98
N ILE A 82 -4.09 -1.07 15.78
CA ILE A 82 -2.88 -0.34 15.34
C ILE A 82 -3.11 1.16 15.35
N ALA A 83 -4.27 1.62 14.89
CA ALA A 83 -4.57 3.05 14.85
C ALA A 83 -4.72 3.65 16.25
N GLU A 84 -5.38 2.96 17.17
CA GLU A 84 -5.53 3.41 18.56
C GLU A 84 -4.17 3.45 19.27
N THR A 85 -3.33 2.43 19.09
CA THR A 85 -1.97 2.39 19.64
C THR A 85 -1.10 3.49 19.04
N THR A 86 -1.14 3.67 17.71
CA THR A 86 -0.38 4.75 17.03
C THR A 86 -0.78 6.14 17.51
N LYS A 87 -2.08 6.38 17.70
CA LYS A 87 -2.57 7.64 18.23
C LYS A 87 -2.04 7.89 19.65
N LYS A 88 -2.06 6.88 20.52
CA LYS A 88 -1.54 6.98 21.89
C LYS A 88 -0.04 7.27 21.91
N ASP A 89 0.75 6.55 21.12
CA ASP A 89 2.20 6.75 21.04
C ASP A 89 2.55 8.17 20.58
N LEU A 90 1.91 8.65 19.51
CA LEU A 90 2.18 9.99 18.96
C LEU A 90 1.80 11.12 19.92
N ILE A 91 0.69 10.94 20.66
CA ILE A 91 0.31 11.87 21.74
C ILE A 91 1.36 11.86 22.85
N ALA A 92 1.85 10.68 23.24
CA ALA A 92 2.88 10.55 24.28
C ALA A 92 4.23 11.14 23.85
N GLU A 93 4.58 11.03 22.57
CA GLU A 93 5.79 11.60 21.96
C GLU A 93 5.67 13.12 21.70
N GLY A 94 4.51 13.74 21.96
CA GLY A 94 4.28 15.16 21.71
C GLY A 94 4.23 15.53 20.22
N GLY A 95 4.04 14.54 19.35
CA GLY A 95 3.98 14.72 17.90
C GLY A 95 2.62 15.22 17.42
N LEU A 96 2.60 15.82 16.22
CA LEU A 96 1.36 16.10 15.51
C LEU A 96 0.77 14.78 15.00
N LEU A 97 -0.54 14.59 15.18
CA LEU A 97 -1.24 13.48 14.54
C LEU A 97 -1.17 13.68 13.02
N PRO A 98 -0.67 12.70 12.25
CA PRO A 98 -0.62 12.81 10.80
C PRO A 98 -2.04 12.91 10.25
N ALA A 99 -2.16 13.50 9.05
CA ALA A 99 -3.43 13.51 8.33
C ALA A 99 -3.94 12.07 8.18
N ILE A 100 -5.15 11.82 8.69
CA ILE A 100 -5.73 10.47 8.71
C ILE A 100 -6.11 10.10 7.27
N HIS A 101 -5.65 8.94 6.82
CA HIS A 101 -6.01 8.43 5.50
C HIS A 101 -7.54 8.23 5.40
N PRO A 102 -8.21 8.67 4.31
CA PRO A 102 -9.68 8.57 4.19
C PRO A 102 -10.24 7.16 4.40
N GLY A 103 -9.53 6.13 3.92
CA GLY A 103 -9.87 4.72 4.15
C GLY A 103 -9.98 4.30 5.61
N PHE A 104 -9.41 5.04 6.57
CA PHE A 104 -9.54 4.72 7.99
C PHE A 104 -10.97 4.89 8.51
N ALA A 105 -11.73 5.86 7.99
CA ALA A 105 -13.14 6.02 8.34
C ALA A 105 -13.95 4.77 7.99
N VAL A 106 -13.56 4.06 6.92
CA VAL A 106 -14.18 2.79 6.52
C VAL A 106 -13.88 1.68 7.52
N VAL A 107 -12.64 1.62 8.04
CA VAL A 107 -12.27 0.66 9.08
C VAL A 107 -13.14 0.87 10.33
N GLN A 108 -13.33 2.12 10.75
CA GLN A 108 -14.20 2.45 11.89
C GLN A 108 -15.66 2.09 11.63
N LYS A 109 -16.19 2.45 10.46
CA LYS A 109 -17.58 2.18 10.10
C LYS A 109 -17.87 0.69 10.00
N ILE A 110 -17.09 -0.04 9.22
CA ILE A 110 -17.32 -1.46 8.93
C ILE A 110 -16.87 -2.36 10.09
N GLY A 111 -15.65 -2.14 10.60
CA GLY A 111 -15.08 -2.95 11.67
C GLY A 111 -15.61 -2.59 13.06
N GLY A 112 -15.79 -1.29 13.33
CA GLY A 112 -16.22 -0.78 14.63
C GLY A 112 -17.74 -0.78 14.80
N GLU A 113 -18.49 -0.16 13.89
CA GLU A 113 -19.94 -0.02 14.05
C GLU A 113 -20.73 -1.25 13.57
N HIS A 114 -20.31 -1.88 12.46
CA HIS A 114 -20.97 -3.09 11.95
C HIS A 114 -20.36 -4.40 12.47
N GLU A 115 -19.31 -4.32 13.30
CA GLU A 115 -18.60 -5.47 13.88
C GLU A 115 -18.15 -6.51 12.84
N ARG A 116 -17.78 -6.05 11.64
CA ARG A 116 -17.29 -6.90 10.55
C ARG A 116 -15.77 -6.84 10.54
N ILE A 117 -15.18 -7.62 11.45
CA ILE A 117 -13.78 -7.47 11.86
C ILE A 117 -12.77 -8.23 10.99
N GLY A 118 -13.20 -9.06 10.02
CA GLY A 118 -12.35 -9.73 9.04
C GLY A 118 -12.67 -11.21 8.86
N LYS A 119 -11.90 -11.88 7.99
CA LYS A 119 -12.16 -13.26 7.54
C LYS A 119 -12.17 -14.28 8.66
N LYS A 120 -11.28 -14.16 9.64
CA LYS A 120 -11.21 -15.11 10.78
C LYS A 120 -12.50 -15.16 11.60
N ALA A 121 -13.25 -14.06 11.62
CA ALA A 121 -14.55 -13.97 12.29
C ALA A 121 -15.73 -14.35 11.37
N GLY A 122 -15.46 -14.78 10.13
CA GLY A 122 -16.49 -15.10 9.13
C GLY A 122 -17.15 -13.89 8.47
N LYS A 123 -16.83 -12.67 8.91
CA LYS A 123 -17.46 -11.42 8.43
C LYS A 123 -16.48 -10.24 8.41
N GLY A 124 -16.28 -9.68 7.23
CA GLY A 124 -15.51 -8.46 6.95
C GLY A 124 -16.17 -7.65 5.83
N PHE A 125 -15.43 -7.08 4.89
CA PHE A 125 -16.00 -6.62 3.61
C PHE A 125 -16.73 -7.74 2.86
N TYR A 126 -16.30 -8.98 3.08
CA TYR A 126 -16.93 -10.19 2.60
C TYR A 126 -17.74 -10.89 3.71
N ASP A 127 -18.78 -11.60 3.31
CA ASP A 127 -19.35 -12.71 4.07
C ASP A 127 -18.60 -14.00 3.71
N TYR A 128 -18.18 -14.77 4.71
CA TYR A 128 -17.44 -16.02 4.54
C TYR A 128 -18.24 -17.20 5.10
N SER A 129 -18.54 -18.18 4.24
CA SER A 129 -19.28 -19.39 4.58
C SER A 129 -18.50 -20.63 4.12
N GLY A 130 -17.56 -21.08 4.96
CA GLY A 130 -16.68 -22.20 4.62
C GLY A 130 -15.75 -21.85 3.47
N LYS A 131 -15.92 -22.51 2.31
CA LYS A 131 -15.14 -22.22 1.09
C LYS A 131 -15.73 -21.10 0.24
N GLU A 132 -17.00 -20.76 0.47
CA GLU A 132 -17.68 -19.71 -0.28
C GLU A 132 -17.41 -18.35 0.35
N LYS A 133 -17.30 -17.32 -0.50
CA LYS A 133 -17.22 -15.93 -0.08
C LYS A 133 -17.95 -15.04 -1.06
N SER A 134 -18.58 -13.98 -0.56
CA SER A 134 -19.23 -12.96 -1.38
C SER A 134 -19.07 -11.59 -0.73
N LEU A 135 -19.03 -10.52 -1.54
CA LEU A 135 -19.04 -9.17 -1.00
C LEU A 135 -20.32 -8.96 -0.19
N TRP A 136 -20.20 -8.43 1.02
CA TRP A 136 -21.33 -8.21 1.89
C TRP A 136 -22.32 -7.21 1.24
N PRO A 137 -23.59 -7.58 1.02
CA PRO A 137 -24.55 -6.68 0.37
C PRO A 137 -24.75 -5.35 1.10
N GLY A 138 -24.52 -5.31 2.42
CA GLY A 138 -24.62 -4.09 3.22
C GLY A 138 -23.61 -3.01 2.82
N LEU A 139 -22.52 -3.36 2.12
CA LEU A 139 -21.58 -2.36 1.60
C LEU A 139 -22.27 -1.32 0.70
N LEU A 140 -23.27 -1.74 -0.09
CA LEU A 140 -24.01 -0.84 -0.98
C LEU A 140 -25.01 0.05 -0.24
N GLN A 141 -25.36 -0.30 1.00
CA GLN A 141 -26.24 0.50 1.86
C GLN A 141 -25.42 1.52 2.66
N VAL A 142 -24.26 1.10 3.17
CA VAL A 142 -23.34 1.96 3.93
C VAL A 142 -22.63 2.95 3.00
N TYR A 143 -22.23 2.50 1.81
CA TYR A 143 -21.59 3.32 0.78
C TYR A 143 -22.33 3.16 -0.55
N PRO A 144 -23.45 3.90 -0.74
CA PRO A 144 -24.20 3.87 -1.98
C PRO A 144 -23.33 4.27 -3.18
N PRO A 145 -23.32 3.48 -4.27
CA PRO A 145 -22.51 3.81 -5.44
C PRO A 145 -22.93 5.14 -6.08
N VAL A 146 -21.96 5.98 -6.43
CA VAL A 146 -22.22 7.19 -7.22
C VAL A 146 -22.59 6.82 -8.66
N ALA A 147 -23.38 7.66 -9.33
CA ALA A 147 -23.82 7.40 -10.70
C ALA A 147 -22.63 7.31 -11.67
N ASP A 148 -21.70 8.27 -11.57
CA ASP A 148 -20.52 8.34 -12.42
C ASP A 148 -19.35 7.57 -11.80
N GLN A 149 -19.18 6.32 -12.23
CA GLN A 149 -18.07 5.49 -11.79
C GLN A 149 -16.79 5.80 -12.59
N PRO A 150 -15.61 5.95 -11.94
CA PRO A 150 -14.35 6.10 -12.65
C PRO A 150 -14.03 4.90 -13.56
N SER A 151 -13.19 5.13 -14.56
CA SER A 151 -12.72 4.06 -15.44
C SER A 151 -11.91 3.00 -14.67
N GLN A 152 -11.92 1.77 -15.16
CA GLN A 152 -11.09 0.70 -14.57
C GLN A 152 -9.60 1.05 -14.53
N GLN A 153 -9.10 1.74 -15.55
CA GLN A 153 -7.70 2.16 -15.59
C GLN A 153 -7.40 3.20 -14.51
N GLU A 154 -8.32 4.12 -14.24
CA GLU A 154 -8.15 5.11 -13.17
C GLU A 154 -8.09 4.45 -11.79
N LEU A 155 -8.88 3.41 -11.55
CA LEU A 155 -8.81 2.63 -10.31
C LEU A 155 -7.48 1.85 -10.20
N VAL A 156 -7.02 1.24 -11.30
CA VAL A 156 -5.71 0.57 -11.35
C VAL A 156 -4.58 1.55 -11.05
N ASP A 157 -4.60 2.73 -11.66
CA ASP A 157 -3.60 3.77 -11.44
C ASP A 157 -3.58 4.18 -9.97
N ARG A 158 -4.73 4.48 -9.35
CA ARG A 158 -4.81 4.83 -7.94
C ARG A 158 -4.16 3.76 -7.04
N LEU A 159 -4.46 2.48 -7.26
CA LEU A 159 -3.90 1.38 -6.46
C LEU A 159 -2.38 1.23 -6.65
N LEU A 160 -1.88 1.34 -7.87
CA LEU A 160 -0.44 1.19 -8.15
C LEU A 160 0.37 2.42 -7.73
N TYR A 161 -0.13 3.63 -8.02
CA TYR A 161 0.57 4.88 -7.70
C TYR A 161 0.66 5.12 -6.19
N ALA A 162 -0.37 4.78 -5.42
CA ALA A 162 -0.32 4.90 -3.96
C ALA A 162 0.85 4.09 -3.37
N GLN A 163 1.03 2.86 -3.85
CA GLN A 163 2.11 1.97 -3.41
C GLN A 163 3.48 2.40 -3.94
N ALA A 164 3.60 2.66 -5.24
CA ALA A 164 4.88 3.00 -5.86
C ALA A 164 5.43 4.33 -5.35
N ASN A 165 4.56 5.32 -5.15
CA ASN A 165 4.95 6.61 -4.59
C ASN A 165 5.45 6.48 -3.14
N GLU A 166 4.78 5.67 -2.32
CA GLU A 166 5.23 5.40 -0.95
C GLU A 166 6.53 4.60 -0.92
N ALA A 167 6.74 3.67 -1.86
CA ALA A 167 8.02 2.98 -2.01
C ALA A 167 9.16 3.95 -2.34
N ALA A 168 8.91 4.94 -3.20
CA ALA A 168 9.86 6.00 -3.50
C ALA A 168 10.18 6.87 -2.27
N ARG A 169 9.17 7.19 -1.43
CA ARG A 169 9.39 7.88 -0.14
C ARG A 169 10.21 7.03 0.82
N CYS A 170 9.93 5.73 0.93
CA CYS A 170 10.72 4.81 1.75
C CYS A 170 12.19 4.77 1.30
N TYR A 171 12.45 4.81 -0.01
CA TYR A 171 13.81 4.87 -0.54
C TYR A 171 14.48 6.23 -0.26
N GLU A 172 13.77 7.34 -0.47
CA GLU A 172 14.23 8.71 -0.15
C GLU A 172 14.58 8.89 1.33
N GLU A 173 13.73 8.39 2.22
CA GLU A 173 13.90 8.43 3.67
C GLU A 173 14.92 7.40 4.19
N LYS A 174 15.52 6.61 3.28
CA LYS A 174 16.45 5.52 3.59
C LYS A 174 15.86 4.45 4.51
N VAL A 175 14.54 4.24 4.49
CA VAL A 175 13.89 3.07 5.11
C VAL A 175 14.40 1.81 4.42
N VAL A 176 14.42 1.82 3.09
CA VAL A 176 15.09 0.83 2.26
C VAL A 176 16.25 1.52 1.55
N ARG A 177 17.39 0.84 1.44
CA ARG A 177 18.67 1.50 1.11
C ARG A 177 19.08 1.33 -0.36
N SER A 178 18.54 0.33 -1.05
CA SER A 178 18.86 0.04 -2.44
C SER A 178 17.59 -0.09 -3.29
N VAL A 179 17.72 0.22 -4.57
CA VAL A 179 16.68 0.02 -5.59
C VAL A 179 16.39 -1.47 -5.74
N ALA A 180 17.41 -2.32 -5.69
CA ALA A 180 17.26 -3.77 -5.68
C ALA A 180 16.35 -4.26 -4.53
N ASP A 181 16.66 -3.90 -3.28
CA ASP A 181 15.87 -4.33 -2.11
C ASP A 181 14.45 -3.75 -2.15
N THR A 182 14.30 -2.53 -2.67
CA THR A 182 12.98 -1.90 -2.85
C THR A 182 12.12 -2.74 -3.80
N ASN A 183 12.65 -3.12 -4.96
CA ASN A 183 11.90 -3.89 -5.95
C ASN A 183 11.67 -5.34 -5.50
N ILE A 184 12.70 -6.04 -5.03
CA ILE A 184 12.61 -7.42 -4.55
C ILE A 184 11.65 -7.50 -3.36
N GLY A 185 11.76 -6.58 -2.41
CA GLY A 185 10.85 -6.48 -1.26
C GLY A 185 9.41 -6.20 -1.67
N SER A 186 9.18 -5.41 -2.72
CA SER A 186 7.82 -5.17 -3.23
C SER A 186 7.16 -6.41 -3.83
N ILE A 187 7.93 -7.20 -4.60
CA ILE A 187 7.43 -8.39 -5.26
C ILE A 187 7.23 -9.53 -4.26
N PHE A 188 8.24 -9.87 -3.47
CA PHE A 188 8.16 -11.02 -2.56
C PHE A 188 7.54 -10.70 -1.21
N GLY A 189 7.55 -9.43 -0.79
CA GLY A 189 6.95 -9.01 0.47
C GLY A 189 5.43 -9.00 0.40
N TRP A 190 4.87 -8.21 -0.52
CA TRP A 190 3.41 -8.04 -0.60
C TRP A 190 2.81 -8.30 -2.00
N GLY A 191 3.61 -8.70 -2.97
CA GLY A 191 3.12 -9.06 -4.30
C GLY A 191 2.79 -7.87 -5.18
N PHE A 192 3.52 -6.76 -5.08
CA PHE A 192 3.35 -5.62 -5.96
C PHE A 192 3.52 -6.07 -7.43
N ALA A 193 2.39 -6.11 -8.16
CA ALA A 193 2.27 -6.30 -9.60
C ALA A 193 3.52 -6.90 -10.27
N PRO A 194 3.84 -8.20 -10.08
CA PRO A 194 5.18 -8.74 -10.38
C PRO A 194 5.65 -8.53 -11.83
N HIS A 195 4.72 -8.45 -12.77
CA HIS A 195 4.98 -8.15 -14.19
C HIS A 195 5.55 -6.74 -14.44
N GLN A 196 5.49 -5.83 -13.46
CA GLN A 196 6.07 -4.48 -13.50
C GLN A 196 7.53 -4.44 -13.02
N GLY A 197 8.10 -5.55 -12.55
CA GLY A 197 9.50 -5.62 -12.10
C GLY A 197 9.78 -4.98 -10.72
N GLY A 198 8.74 -4.54 -10.02
CA GLY A 198 8.82 -3.94 -8.68
C GLY A 198 8.40 -2.47 -8.63
N ALA A 199 8.24 -1.94 -7.42
CA ALA A 199 7.64 -0.62 -7.20
C ALA A 199 8.41 0.54 -7.87
N LEU A 200 9.75 0.55 -7.80
CA LEU A 200 10.55 1.60 -8.46
C LEU A 200 10.72 1.31 -9.96
N GLN A 201 10.73 0.03 -10.36
CA GLN A 201 10.76 -0.28 -11.79
C GLN A 201 9.48 0.10 -12.51
N PHE A 202 8.33 0.05 -11.85
CA PHE A 202 7.09 0.63 -12.36
C PHE A 202 7.26 2.14 -12.66
N ILE A 203 7.93 2.88 -11.78
CA ILE A 203 8.23 4.31 -12.00
C ILE A 203 9.19 4.48 -13.20
N ASN A 204 10.23 3.66 -13.28
CA ASN A 204 11.19 3.70 -14.38
C ASN A 204 10.55 3.37 -15.73
N ALA A 205 9.66 2.38 -15.78
CA ALA A 205 8.98 1.94 -16.99
C ALA A 205 8.06 3.03 -17.57
N MET A 206 7.39 3.79 -16.69
CA MET A 206 6.60 4.95 -17.12
C MET A 206 7.46 6.19 -17.40
N GLY A 207 8.63 6.27 -16.76
CA GLY A 207 9.48 7.45 -16.71
C GLY A 207 9.06 8.43 -15.61
N ALA A 208 10.03 8.91 -14.82
CA ALA A 208 9.79 9.73 -13.65
C ALA A 208 8.94 10.98 -13.94
N LYS A 209 9.11 11.60 -15.12
CA LYS A 209 8.31 12.76 -15.54
C LYS A 209 6.83 12.42 -15.73
N GLN A 210 6.51 11.32 -16.41
CA GLN A 210 5.13 10.92 -16.62
C GLN A 210 4.49 10.42 -15.32
N PHE A 211 5.25 9.68 -14.50
CA PHE A 211 4.81 9.32 -13.16
C PHE A 211 4.45 10.57 -12.35
N ALA A 212 5.33 11.56 -12.28
CA ALA A 212 5.10 12.76 -11.48
C ALA A 212 3.87 13.56 -11.95
N LEU A 213 3.63 13.65 -13.27
CA LEU A 213 2.45 14.30 -13.83
C LEU A 213 1.17 13.56 -13.42
N ARG A 214 1.13 12.24 -13.63
CA ARG A 214 -0.03 11.43 -13.29
C ARG A 214 -0.30 11.40 -11.79
N ALA A 215 0.74 11.33 -10.97
CA ALA A 215 0.65 11.41 -9.52
C ALA A 215 0.01 12.74 -9.07
N ARG A 216 0.37 13.87 -9.68
CA ARG A 216 -0.26 15.18 -9.39
C ARG A 216 -1.72 15.25 -9.83
N GLU A 217 -2.09 14.66 -10.96
CA GLU A 217 -3.50 14.56 -11.37
C GLU A 217 -4.33 13.79 -10.33
N LEU A 218 -3.80 12.65 -9.87
CA LEU A 218 -4.42 11.87 -8.80
C LEU A 218 -4.45 12.65 -7.48
N ALA A 219 -3.41 13.42 -7.17
CA ALA A 219 -3.36 14.25 -5.97
C ALA A 219 -4.42 15.35 -5.97
N ALA A 220 -4.59 16.03 -7.10
CA ALA A 220 -5.60 17.06 -7.28
C ALA A 220 -7.03 16.51 -7.14
N LYS A 221 -7.27 15.28 -7.61
CA LYS A 221 -8.62 14.67 -7.58
C LYS A 221 -8.93 13.94 -6.28
N TYR A 222 -7.95 13.25 -5.70
CA TYR A 222 -8.18 12.30 -4.62
C TYR A 222 -7.49 12.70 -3.32
N GLY A 223 -6.49 13.58 -3.36
CA GLY A 223 -5.87 14.17 -2.18
C GLY A 223 -4.36 13.91 -2.06
N PRO A 224 -3.71 14.51 -1.06
CA PRO A 224 -2.25 14.76 -1.04
C PRO A 224 -1.38 13.50 -0.90
N ARG A 225 -1.97 12.35 -0.58
CA ARG A 225 -1.25 11.05 -0.53
C ARG A 225 -0.65 10.66 -1.88
N PHE A 226 -1.18 11.19 -2.97
CA PHE A 226 -0.65 11.00 -4.32
C PHE A 226 0.39 12.05 -4.73
N GLU A 227 0.67 13.06 -3.91
CA GLU A 227 1.72 14.04 -4.24
C GLU A 227 3.04 13.29 -4.46
N PRO A 228 3.72 13.50 -5.61
CA PRO A 228 4.90 12.73 -5.95
C PRO A 228 6.00 12.95 -4.90
N ALA A 229 6.66 11.86 -4.49
CA ALA A 229 7.81 11.92 -3.61
C ALA A 229 8.88 12.88 -4.18
N ALA A 230 9.61 13.59 -3.31
CA ALA A 230 10.53 14.62 -3.78
C ALA A 230 11.65 14.01 -4.64
N ILE A 231 12.08 12.78 -4.34
CA ILE A 231 13.01 12.03 -5.18
C ILE A 231 12.47 11.75 -6.59
N VAL A 232 11.16 11.48 -6.75
CA VAL A 232 10.55 11.29 -8.07
C VAL A 232 10.53 12.61 -8.84
N VAL A 233 10.22 13.71 -8.16
CA VAL A 233 10.26 15.06 -8.75
C VAL A 233 11.68 15.42 -9.20
N LYS A 234 12.69 15.11 -8.39
CA LYS A 234 14.10 15.29 -8.73
C LYS A 234 14.49 14.50 -9.99
N GLN A 235 14.18 13.20 -10.02
CA GLN A 235 14.45 12.35 -11.18
C GLN A 235 13.74 12.87 -12.44
N ALA A 236 12.51 13.38 -12.32
CA ALA A 236 11.75 13.97 -13.41
C ALA A 236 12.41 15.25 -13.98
N GLN A 237 13.04 16.06 -13.14
CA GLN A 237 13.75 17.29 -13.53
C GLN A 237 15.10 16.99 -14.18
N GLU A 238 15.82 16.00 -13.66
CA GLU A 238 17.16 15.62 -14.11
C GLU A 238 17.13 14.64 -15.31
N GLY A 239 15.95 14.13 -15.67
CA GLY A 239 15.82 13.09 -16.70
C GLY A 239 16.40 11.74 -16.27
N GLY A 240 16.54 11.52 -14.96
CA GLY A 240 17.12 10.32 -14.39
C GLY A 240 16.10 9.21 -14.14
N ARG A 241 16.58 8.13 -13.52
CA ARG A 241 15.82 6.93 -13.17
C ARG A 241 16.34 6.33 -11.87
N PHE A 242 15.56 5.46 -11.25
CA PHE A 242 15.99 4.73 -10.04
C PHE A 242 16.95 3.61 -10.42
N GLU A 243 18.21 3.75 -10.01
CA GLU A 243 19.25 2.74 -10.14
C GLU A 243 20.15 2.74 -8.91
N ASP A 244 20.68 1.58 -8.57
CA ASP A 244 21.77 1.48 -7.61
C ASP A 244 23.07 1.94 -8.28
N SER A 245 23.88 2.74 -7.59
CA SER A 245 25.24 3.03 -8.05
C SER A 245 26.07 1.74 -8.06
N GLU A 246 27.07 1.66 -8.95
CA GLU A 246 27.96 0.48 -9.00
C GLU A 246 28.64 0.20 -7.65
N ASP A 247 28.91 1.24 -6.86
CA ASP A 247 29.47 1.15 -5.50
C ASP A 247 28.49 0.63 -4.43
N ALA A 248 27.17 0.67 -4.66
CA ALA A 248 26.16 0.23 -3.68
C ALA A 248 25.99 -1.30 -3.64
N ARG A 249 26.71 -2.03 -4.49
CA ARG A 249 26.70 -3.50 -4.59
C ARG A 249 27.88 -4.18 -3.87
N ALA A 250 28.78 -3.39 -3.28
CA ALA A 250 29.90 -3.86 -2.45
C ALA A 250 29.53 -3.77 -0.96
#